data_AF-A0AAN9A9N4-F1
#
_entry.id   AF-A0AAN9A9N4-F1
#
_cell.length_a   1.000
_cell.length_b   1.000
_cell.length_c   1.000
_cell.angle_alpha   90.00
_cell.angle_beta   90.00
_cell.angle_gamma   90.00
#
_symmetry.space_group_name_H-M   'P 1'
#
loop_
_entity.id
_entity.type
_entity.pdbx_description
1 polymer ?
#
loop_
_entity_poly.entity_id
_entity_poly.type
_entity_poly.pdbx_seq_one_letter_code
_entity_poly.pdbx_strand_id
1 'polypeptide(L)' 'MSSPLVEPEYVFGLRGGVHQSVVYIDTEIVAYPAGAFLVLHNTSTHAQSFISLAEENSPTALAISSK' A
#
# COMPACT_ATOMS: atom_id res chain seq x y z
N MET A 1 -20.15 4.89 11.00
CA MET A 1 -18.83 4.24 11.06
C MET A 1 -18.01 5.00 12.08
N SER A 2 -17.67 4.40 13.22
CA SER A 2 -16.77 5.04 14.20
C SER A 2 -15.36 5.00 13.62
N SER A 3 -14.73 6.15 13.44
CA SER A 3 -13.31 6.19 13.07
C SER A 3 -12.48 5.49 14.15
N PRO A 4 -11.47 4.69 13.77
CA PRO A 4 -10.60 4.06 14.76
C PRO A 4 -9.90 5.13 15.61
N LEU A 5 -9.68 4.82 16.89
CA LEU A 5 -9.04 5.75 17.84
C LEU A 5 -7.56 6.02 17.50
N VAL A 6 -6.95 5.15 16.69
CA VAL A 6 -5.55 5.21 16.25
C VAL A 6 -5.50 4.75 14.80
N GLU A 7 -4.80 5.52 13.97
CA GLU A 7 -4.54 5.21 12.56
C GLU A 7 -3.03 5.18 12.32
N PRO A 8 -2.53 4.27 11.46
CA PRO A 8 -1.12 4.23 11.12
C PRO A 8 -0.73 5.48 10.33
N GLU A 9 0.37 6.13 10.71
CA GLU A 9 1.00 7.20 9.92
C GLU A 9 2.01 6.62 8.93
N TYR A 10 2.73 5.56 9.33
CA TYR A 10 3.71 4.87 8.51
C TYR A 10 3.63 3.35 8.69
N VAL A 11 3.82 2.64 7.58
CA VAL A 11 4.05 1.19 7.54
C VAL A 11 5.40 0.95 6.89
N PHE A 12 6.18 0.04 7.48
CA PHE A 12 7.52 -0.31 7.01
C PHE A 12 7.58 -1.74 6.49
N GLY A 13 8.36 -1.93 5.43
CA GLY A 13 8.61 -3.24 4.82
C GLY A 13 7.80 -3.49 3.56
N LEU A 14 8.02 -4.67 2.97
CA LEU A 14 7.36 -5.14 1.74
C LEU A 14 6.80 -6.54 1.99
N ARG A 15 5.71 -6.88 1.29
CA ARG A 15 5.15 -8.23 1.31
C ARG A 15 5.98 -9.16 0.42
N GLY A 16 6.86 -9.96 1.03
CA GLY A 16 7.77 -10.86 0.30
C GLY A 16 7.09 -11.94 -0.56
N GLY A 17 5.85 -12.32 -0.27
CA GLY A 17 5.09 -13.31 -1.05
C GLY A 17 4.40 -12.76 -2.30
N VAL A 18 4.49 -11.45 -2.56
CA VAL A 18 3.90 -10.82 -3.75
C VAL A 18 5.03 -10.30 -4.63
N HIS A 19 5.32 -11.02 -5.71
CA HIS A 19 6.37 -10.64 -6.66
C HIS A 19 5.92 -9.50 -7.58
N GLN A 20 6.88 -8.72 -8.08
CA GLN A 20 6.65 -7.62 -9.04
C GLN A 20 5.57 -6.62 -8.57
N SER A 21 5.52 -6.36 -7.26
CA SER A 21 4.42 -5.65 -6.60
C SER A 21 4.74 -4.23 -6.16
N VAL A 22 5.89 -3.70 -6.57
CA VAL A 22 6.28 -2.30 -6.36
C VAL A 22 6.15 -1.59 -7.70
N VAL A 23 5.20 -0.67 -7.81
CA VAL A 23 4.81 -0.06 -9.08
C VAL A 23 4.61 1.44 -8.91
N TYR A 24 5.06 2.23 -9.88
CA TYR A 24 4.71 3.65 -9.95
C TYR A 24 3.29 3.79 -10.50
N ILE A 25 2.41 4.50 -9.78
CA ILE A 25 1.07 4.86 -10.27
C ILE A 25 1.02 6.27 -10.87
N ASP A 26 2.01 7.10 -10.50
CA ASP A 26 2.35 8.38 -11.12
C ASP A 26 3.84 8.66 -10.84
N THR A 27 4.38 9.77 -11.32
CA THR A 27 5.79 10.18 -11.22
C THR A 27 6.31 10.21 -9.79
N GLU A 28 5.46 10.59 -8.83
CA GLU A 28 5.86 10.74 -7.42
C GLU A 28 5.27 9.67 -6.51
N ILE A 29 4.39 8.79 -7.00
CA ILE A 29 3.66 7.86 -6.13
C ILE A 29 3.99 6.42 -6.49
N VAL A 30 4.59 5.72 -5.53
CA VAL A 30 4.84 4.28 -5.59
C VAL A 30 3.79 3.54 -4.78
N ALA A 31 3.15 2.55 -5.40
CA ALA A 31 2.24 1.63 -4.75
C ALA A 31 2.94 0.30 -4.45
N TYR A 32 2.77 -0.22 -3.23
CA TYR A 32 3.27 -1.54 -2.85
C TYR A 32 2.48 -2.16 -1.68
N PRO A 33 2.36 -3.49 -1.61
CA PRO A 33 1.74 -4.16 -0.47
C PRO A 33 2.71 -4.26 0.72
N ALA A 34 2.24 -3.90 1.91
CA ALA A 34 2.94 -4.07 3.17
C ALA A 34 1.96 -4.52 4.26
N GLY A 35 2.17 -5.72 4.81
CA GLY A 35 1.25 -6.31 5.79
C GLY A 35 -0.17 -6.49 5.22
N ALA A 36 -1.16 -5.87 5.87
CA ALA A 36 -2.56 -5.82 5.46
C ALA A 36 -2.93 -4.53 4.71
N PHE A 37 -1.94 -3.76 4.25
CA PHE A 37 -2.17 -2.49 3.55
C PHE A 37 -1.60 -2.54 2.14
N LEU A 38 -2.30 -1.88 1.21
CA LEU A 38 -1.69 -1.33 0.02
C LEU A 38 -1.24 0.09 0.36
N VAL A 39 0.06 0.32 0.33
CA VAL A 39 0.70 1.60 0.63
C VAL A 39 0.83 2.39 -0.65
N LEU A 40 0.37 3.64 -0.63
CA LEU A 40 0.66 4.67 -1.63
C LEU A 40 1.67 5.63 -1.00
N HIS A 41 2.92 5.56 -1.44
CA HIS A 41 4.00 6.36 -0.91
C HIS A 41 4.35 7.47 -1.89
N ASN A 42 4.21 8.73 -1.45
CA ASN A 42 4.76 9.85 -2.20
C ASN A 42 6.27 9.94 -1.92
N THR A 43 7.09 9.77 -2.95
CA THR A 43 8.56 9.74 -2.81
C THR A 43 9.19 11.12 -2.59
N SER A 44 8.47 12.20 -2.92
CA SER A 44 8.93 13.58 -2.76
C SER A 44 8.68 14.10 -1.34
N THR A 45 7.50 13.80 -0.77
CA THR A 45 7.08 14.28 0.57
C THR A 45 7.26 13.25 1.67
N HIS A 46 7.54 12.00 1.30
CA HIS A 46 7.55 10.82 2.17
C HIS A 46 6.20 10.46 2.82
N ALA A 47 5.12 11.15 2.49
CA ALA A 47 3.79 10.84 3.00
C ALA A 47 3.32 9.45 2.54
N GLN A 48 2.54 8.78 3.39
CA GLN A 48 1.89 7.50 3.07
C GLN A 48 0.36 7.64 3.15
N SER A 49 -0.32 6.96 2.24
CA SER A 49 -1.76 6.73 2.30
C SER A 49 -2.03 5.24 2.15
N PHE A 50 -3.11 4.77 2.77
CA PHE A 50 -3.34 3.34 2.93
C PHE A 50 -4.70 2.95 2.38
N ILE A 51 -4.71 1.85 1.64
CA ILE A 51 -5.94 1.10 1.35
C ILE A 51 -5.86 -0.17 2.19
N SER A 52 -6.80 -0.31 3.14
CA SER A 52 -6.91 -1.53 3.96
C SER A 52 -7.30 -2.71 3.08
N LEU A 53 -6.54 -3.79 3.17
CA LEU A 53 -6.82 -5.06 2.52
C LEU A 53 -7.51 -5.96 3.55
N ALA A 54 -8.53 -6.69 3.13
CA ALA A 54 -9.29 -7.54 4.04
C ALA A 54 -8.38 -8.53 4.78
N GLU A 55 -8.45 -8.54 6.11
CA GLU A 55 -7.53 -9.31 6.98
C GLU A 55 -7.56 -10.82 6.71
N GLU A 56 -8.72 -11.37 6.34
CA GLU A 56 -8.88 -12.80 6.07
C GLU A 56 -8.09 -13.28 4.84
N ASN A 57 -7.75 -12.39 3.91
CA ASN A 57 -7.05 -12.75 2.68
C ASN A 57 -5.85 -11.85 2.46
N SER A 58 -4.68 -12.33 2.87
CA SER A 58 -3.41 -11.69 2.53
C SER A 58 -3.30 -11.47 1.02
N PRO A 59 -2.87 -10.29 0.55
CA PRO A 59 -2.66 -10.05 -0.88
C PRO A 59 -1.65 -11.04 -1.46
N THR A 60 -1.97 -11.61 -2.61
CA THR A 60 -1.14 -12.55 -3.37
C THR A 60 -0.66 -11.99 -4.70
N ALA A 61 -1.29 -10.93 -5.20
CA ALA A 61 -0.94 -10.26 -6.45
C ALA A 61 -1.31 -8.77 -6.39
N LEU A 62 -0.65 -7.96 -7.22
CA LEU A 62 -1.01 -6.57 -7.49
C LEU A 62 -1.04 -6.36 -9.01
N ALA A 63 -2.06 -5.67 -9.50
CA ALA A 63 -2.16 -5.25 -10.89
C ALA A 63 -2.67 -3.81 -10.94
N ILE A 64 -2.10 -3.01 -11.85
CA ILE A 64 -2.52 -1.63 -12.11
C ILE A 64 -2.95 -1.55 -13.58
N SER A 65 -4.10 -0.94 -13.85
CA SER A 65 -4.50 -0.63 -15.22
C SER A 65 -3.71 0.58 -15.72
N SER A 66 -3.19 0.51 -16.94
CA SER A 66 -2.90 1.73 -17.70
C SER A 66 -4.22 2.46 -17.92
N LYS A 67 -4.25 3.77 -17.67
CA LYS A 67 -5.38 4.62 -18.09
C LYS A 67 -5.53 4.60 -19.60
#